data_AF-A0A453AWD3-F1
#
_entry.id   AF-A0A453AWD3-F1
#
_cell.length_a   1.000
_cell.length_b   1.000
_cell.length_c   1.000
_cell.angle_alpha   90.00
_cell.angle_beta   90.00
_cell.angle_gamma   90.00
#
_symmetry.space_group_name_H-M   'P 1'
#
loop_
_entity.id
_entity.type
_entity.pdbx_description
1 polymer ?
#
loop_
_entity_poly.entity_id
_entity_poly.type
_entity_poly.pdbx_seq_one_letter_code
_entity_poly.pdbx_strand_id
1 'polypeptide(L)'
;FFELYKRLLTSDNYVTRRQSVKFLSEFLLEAPNAQIMKRYILEVRYLNIMMGLLKDSSKNIRICSFHIFKVFVANPNKPRDIIQVLVDNHKELLKLLHALPASKGEDEQLDEERDLIIKEIEKLVRLSV
;
A
#
# COMPACT_ATOMS: atom_id res chain seq x y z
N PHE A 1 -1.15 3.70 -19.60
CA PHE A 1 -1.66 2.50 -18.89
C PHE A 1 -2.19 2.84 -17.50
N PHE A 2 -1.34 3.15 -16.51
CA PHE A 2 -1.77 3.32 -15.10
C PHE A 2 -2.82 4.41 -14.85
N GLU A 3 -2.78 5.52 -15.58
CA GLU A 3 -3.82 6.57 -15.46
C GLU A 3 -5.22 6.04 -15.83
N LEU A 4 -5.30 5.17 -16.85
CA LEU A 4 -6.56 4.49 -17.20
C LEU A 4 -6.89 3.40 -16.17
N TYR A 5 -5.89 2.67 -15.70
CA TYR A 5 -6.04 1.60 -14.71
C TYR A 5 -6.58 2.13 -13.36
N LYS A 6 -6.24 3.36 -12.99
CA LYS A 6 -6.79 4.06 -11.81
C LYS A 6 -8.32 4.03 -11.79
N ARG A 7 -8.98 4.17 -12.95
CA ARG A 7 -10.46 4.11 -13.03
C ARG A 7 -11.02 2.76 -12.60
N LEU A 8 -10.26 1.68 -12.80
CA LEU A 8 -10.65 0.34 -12.36
C LEU A 8 -10.44 0.18 -10.85
N LEU A 9 -9.36 0.75 -10.30
CA LEU A 9 -9.09 0.77 -8.85
C LEU A 9 -10.13 1.58 -8.06
N THR A 10 -10.80 2.55 -8.69
CA THR A 10 -11.84 3.39 -8.08
C THR A 10 -13.23 3.13 -8.65
N SER A 11 -13.45 1.99 -9.31
CA SER A 11 -14.76 1.64 -9.88
C SER A 11 -15.79 1.45 -8.77
N ASP A 12 -17.03 1.92 -8.98
CA ASP A 12 -18.15 1.65 -8.06
C ASP A 12 -18.54 0.17 -8.04
N ASN A 13 -18.21 -0.58 -9.10
CA ASN A 13 -18.41 -2.02 -9.15
C ASN A 13 -17.39 -2.72 -8.26
N TYR A 14 -17.90 -3.34 -7.18
CA TYR A 14 -17.08 -4.07 -6.20
C TYR A 14 -16.20 -5.16 -6.84
N VAL A 15 -16.75 -5.98 -7.74
CA VAL A 15 -16.00 -7.08 -8.36
C VAL A 15 -14.87 -6.54 -9.22
N THR A 16 -15.15 -5.54 -10.06
CA THR A 16 -14.14 -4.86 -10.87
C THR A 16 -13.05 -4.27 -9.99
N ARG A 17 -13.43 -3.52 -8.95
CA ARG A 17 -12.48 -2.89 -8.04
C ARG A 17 -11.59 -3.92 -7.35
N ARG A 18 -12.20 -4.93 -6.71
CA ARG A 18 -11.48 -6.00 -6.02
C ARG A 18 -10.50 -6.73 -6.93
N GLN A 19 -10.94 -7.18 -8.10
CA GLN A 19 -10.06 -7.92 -9.01
C GLN A 19 -8.96 -7.03 -9.57
N SER A 20 -9.23 -5.74 -9.79
CA SER A 20 -8.23 -4.80 -10.28
C SER A 20 -7.13 -4.52 -9.25
N VAL A 21 -7.48 -4.39 -7.97
CA VAL A 21 -6.49 -4.26 -6.88
C VAL A 21 -5.67 -5.54 -6.73
N LYS A 22 -6.33 -6.70 -6.74
CA LYS A 22 -5.65 -8.00 -6.66
C LYS A 22 -4.64 -8.18 -7.79
N PHE A 23 -5.08 -8.00 -9.03
CA PHE A 23 -4.20 -8.09 -10.20
C PHE A 23 -3.03 -7.11 -10.12
N LEU A 24 -3.27 -5.86 -9.70
CA LEU A 24 -2.19 -4.88 -9.59
C LEU A 24 -1.14 -5.30 -8.54
N SER A 25 -1.59 -5.87 -7.42
CA SER A 25 -0.70 -6.39 -6.39
C SER A 25 0.17 -7.51 -6.92
N GLU A 26 -0.43 -8.50 -7.58
CA GLU A 26 0.30 -9.62 -8.18
C GLU A 26 1.27 -9.10 -9.25
N PHE A 27 0.76 -8.29 -10.19
CA PHE A 27 1.55 -7.74 -11.29
C PHE A 27 2.77 -6.94 -10.83
N LEU A 28 2.64 -6.06 -9.85
CA LEU A 28 3.76 -5.23 -9.38
C LEU A 28 4.81 -6.04 -8.61
N LEU A 29 4.42 -7.14 -7.96
CA LEU A 29 5.32 -7.92 -7.09
C LEU A 29 6.02 -9.07 -7.81
N GLU A 30 5.66 -9.34 -9.07
CA GLU A 30 6.34 -10.28 -9.95
C GLU A 30 7.75 -9.79 -10.34
N ALA A 31 8.74 -10.68 -10.28
CA ALA A 31 10.15 -10.35 -10.56
C ALA A 31 10.39 -9.74 -11.96
N PRO A 32 9.74 -10.22 -13.05
CA PRO A 32 9.85 -9.58 -14.37
C PRO A 32 9.38 -8.12 -14.40
N ASN A 33 8.48 -7.72 -13.50
CA ASN A 33 7.88 -6.40 -13.46
C ASN A 33 8.57 -5.45 -12.46
N ALA A 34 9.69 -5.86 -11.85
CA ALA A 34 10.38 -5.08 -10.82
C ALA A 34 10.74 -3.65 -11.27
N GLN A 35 11.09 -3.45 -12.54
CA GLN A 35 11.37 -2.09 -13.07
C GLN A 35 10.11 -1.21 -13.14
N ILE A 36 8.95 -1.81 -13.40
CA ILE A 36 7.67 -1.10 -13.41
C ILE A 36 7.29 -0.74 -11.98
N MET A 37 7.40 -1.68 -11.05
CA MET A 37 7.19 -1.43 -9.61
C MET A 37 8.10 -0.31 -9.10
N LYS A 38 9.40 -0.35 -9.42
CA LYS A 38 10.35 0.71 -9.03
C LYS A 38 9.94 2.10 -9.51
N ARG A 39 9.33 2.23 -10.69
CA ARG A 39 8.80 3.52 -11.18
C ARG A 39 7.48 3.88 -10.49
N TYR A 40 6.62 2.89 -10.26
CA TYR A 40 5.32 3.06 -9.62
C TYR A 40 5.46 3.62 -8.19
N ILE A 41 6.40 3.10 -7.41
CA ILE A 41 6.56 3.46 -5.99
C ILE A 41 7.20 4.84 -5.74
N LEU A 42 7.59 5.56 -6.80
CA LEU A 42 8.15 6.91 -6.69
C LEU A 42 7.08 8.00 -6.80
N GLU A 43 5.84 7.64 -7.12
CA GLU A 43 4.78 8.58 -7.47
C GLU A 43 3.77 8.74 -6.31
N VAL A 44 3.71 9.94 -5.73
CA VAL A 44 2.77 10.28 -4.63
C VAL A 44 1.32 9.97 -4.98
N ARG A 45 0.91 10.18 -6.24
CA ARG A 45 -0.46 9.89 -6.68
C ARG A 45 -0.85 8.43 -6.43
N TYR A 46 0.09 7.50 -6.61
CA TYR A 46 -0.18 6.07 -6.46
C TYR A 46 -0.15 5.65 -5.00
N LEU A 47 0.72 6.27 -4.18
CA LEU A 47 0.68 6.13 -2.73
C LEU A 47 -0.69 6.55 -2.18
N ASN A 48 -1.20 7.71 -2.58
CA ASN A 48 -2.50 8.22 -2.14
C ASN A 48 -3.66 7.28 -2.50
N ILE A 49 -3.61 6.64 -3.68
CA ILE A 49 -4.60 5.63 -4.07
C ILE A 49 -4.54 4.43 -3.11
N MET A 50 -3.35 3.91 -2.81
CA MET A 50 -3.19 2.78 -1.90
C MET A 50 -3.65 3.12 -0.49
N MET A 51 -3.32 4.31 0.02
CA MET A 51 -3.80 4.80 1.31
C MET A 51 -5.33 4.94 1.36
N GLY A 52 -5.96 5.34 0.24
CA GLY A 52 -7.41 5.36 0.11
C GLY A 52 -8.01 3.96 0.15
N LEU A 53 -7.41 3.00 -0.55
CA LEU A 53 -7.88 1.60 -0.59
C LEU A 53 -7.70 0.86 0.74
N LEU A 54 -6.72 1.25 1.57
CA LEU A 54 -6.60 0.75 2.95
C LEU A 54 -7.82 1.09 3.82
N LYS A 55 -8.63 2.08 3.43
CA LYS A 55 -9.87 2.47 4.12
C LYS A 55 -11.12 1.75 3.58
N ASP A 56 -10.98 0.90 2.56
CA ASP A 56 -12.12 0.21 1.94
C ASP A 56 -12.79 -0.76 2.93
N SER A 57 -14.11 -0.91 2.85
CA SER A 57 -14.87 -1.82 3.72
C SER A 57 -14.53 -3.29 3.50
N SER A 58 -14.09 -3.65 2.29
CA SER A 58 -13.72 -5.01 1.93
C SER A 58 -12.36 -5.41 2.49
N LYS A 59 -12.36 -6.47 3.32
CA LYS A 59 -11.14 -7.12 3.82
C LYS A 59 -10.13 -7.42 2.71
N ASN A 60 -10.59 -7.98 1.59
CA ASN A 60 -9.71 -8.39 0.50
C ASN A 60 -9.05 -7.19 -0.19
N ILE A 61 -9.79 -6.10 -0.38
CA ILE A 61 -9.23 -4.88 -0.97
C ILE A 61 -8.17 -4.30 -0.04
N ARG A 62 -8.45 -4.22 1.27
CA ARG A 62 -7.48 -3.75 2.27
C ARG A 62 -6.18 -4.56 2.24
N ILE A 63 -6.27 -5.89 2.27
CA ILE A 63 -5.09 -6.78 2.23
C ILE A 63 -4.29 -6.59 0.93
N CYS A 64 -4.93 -6.64 -0.24
CA CYS A 64 -4.20 -6.45 -1.51
C CYS A 64 -3.58 -5.04 -1.63
N SER A 65 -4.27 -4.01 -1.14
CA SER A 65 -3.72 -2.66 -1.11
C SER A 65 -2.54 -2.53 -0.14
N PHE A 66 -2.54 -3.28 0.96
CA PHE A 66 -1.42 -3.34 1.90
C PHE A 66 -0.17 -3.93 1.23
N HIS A 67 -0.29 -4.99 0.45
CA HIS A 67 0.85 -5.58 -0.28
C HIS A 67 1.50 -4.61 -1.27
N ILE A 68 0.74 -3.69 -1.86
CA ILE A 68 1.30 -2.62 -2.69
C ILE A 68 1.84 -1.49 -1.80
N PHE A 69 1.12 -1.09 -0.75
CA PHE A 69 1.54 -0.03 0.15
C PHE A 69 2.88 -0.35 0.84
N LYS A 70 3.09 -1.60 1.28
CA LYS A 70 4.32 -2.00 1.97
C LYS A 70 5.58 -1.74 1.13
N VAL A 71 5.51 -1.85 -0.20
CA VAL A 71 6.68 -1.58 -1.06
C VAL A 71 7.01 -0.10 -1.22
N PHE A 72 6.03 0.81 -1.02
CA PHE A 72 6.33 2.24 -0.89
C PHE A 72 7.13 2.51 0.38
N VAL A 73 6.69 1.95 1.51
CA VAL A 73 7.33 2.15 2.82
C VAL A 73 8.67 1.42 2.92
N ALA A 74 8.83 0.26 2.27
CA ALA A 74 10.07 -0.49 2.28
C ALA A 74 11.13 0.04 1.30
N ASN A 75 10.78 0.98 0.40
CA ASN A 75 11.73 1.49 -0.59
C ASN A 75 12.93 2.22 0.07
N PRO A 76 14.17 1.74 -0.06
CA PRO A 76 15.32 2.41 0.56
C PRO A 76 15.57 3.81 -0.05
N ASN A 77 15.20 4.01 -1.31
CA ASN A 77 15.37 5.27 -2.04
C ASN A 77 14.03 6.03 -2.14
N LYS A 78 13.31 6.12 -1.02
CA LYS A 78 12.05 6.86 -0.92
C LYS A 78 12.24 8.34 -1.30
N PRO A 79 11.48 8.88 -2.26
CA PRO A 79 11.41 10.32 -2.52
C PRO A 79 10.97 11.13 -1.30
N ARG A 80 11.41 12.40 -1.21
CA ARG A 80 11.10 13.28 -0.06
C ARG A 80 9.60 13.56 0.10
N ASP A 81 8.91 13.73 -1.01
CA ASP A 81 7.46 13.91 -1.08
C ASP A 81 6.70 12.67 -0.60
N ILE A 82 7.18 11.46 -0.92
CA ILE A 82 6.65 10.20 -0.36
C ILE A 82 6.85 10.16 1.17
N ILE A 83 8.03 10.52 1.67
CA ILE A 83 8.30 10.58 3.12
C ILE A 83 7.36 11.58 3.80
N GLN A 84 7.20 12.78 3.22
CA GLN A 84 6.33 13.82 3.76
C GLN A 84 4.88 13.32 3.89
N VAL A 85 4.34 12.67 2.86
CA VAL A 85 2.98 12.12 2.88
C VAL A 85 2.82 11.07 3.98
N LEU A 86 3.80 10.18 4.17
CA LEU A 86 3.78 9.18 5.23
C LEU A 86 3.82 9.81 6.63
N VAL A 87 4.67 10.82 6.83
CA VAL A 87 4.81 11.54 8.11
C VAL A 87 3.54 12.34 8.41
N ASP A 88 3.00 13.08 7.46
CA ASP A 88 1.80 13.89 7.65
C ASP A 88 0.58 13.04 8.02
N ASN A 89 0.50 11.82 7.49
CA ASN A 89 -0.63 10.91 7.68
C ASN A 89 -0.39 9.80 8.71
N HIS A 90 0.74 9.82 9.44
CA HIS A 90 1.19 8.68 10.26
C HIS A 90 0.14 8.19 11.25
N LYS A 91 -0.57 9.08 11.95
CA LYS A 91 -1.57 8.70 12.98
C LYS A 91 -2.69 7.84 12.38
N GLU A 92 -3.21 8.26 11.23
CA GLU A 92 -4.27 7.54 10.54
C GLU A 92 -3.74 6.24 9.91
N LEU A 93 -2.54 6.28 9.34
CA LEU A 93 -1.89 5.08 8.79
C LEU A 93 -1.71 4.00 9.86
N LEU A 94 -1.16 4.35 11.03
CA LEU A 94 -0.97 3.40 12.13
C LEU A 94 -2.30 2.78 12.57
N LYS A 95 -3.35 3.60 12.70
CA LYS A 95 -4.70 3.10 13.02
C LYS A 95 -5.21 2.10 11.98
N LEU A 96 -5.05 2.41 10.70
CA LEU A 96 -5.48 1.53 9.61
C LEU A 96 -4.67 0.22 9.59
N LEU A 97 -3.36 0.30 9.81
CA LEU A 97 -2.48 -0.86 9.83
C LEU A 97 -2.83 -1.78 11.00
N HIS A 98 -3.02 -1.26 12.21
CA HIS A 98 -3.48 -2.07 13.36
C HIS A 98 -4.86 -2.69 13.16
N ALA A 99 -5.73 -2.06 12.37
CA ALA A 99 -7.05 -2.58 12.03
C ALA A 99 -7.07 -3.47 10.76
N LEU A 100 -5.91 -3.80 10.18
CA LEU A 100 -5.84 -4.70 9.03
C LEU A 100 -6.32 -6.10 9.43
N PRO A 101 -7.24 -6.72 8.66
CA PRO A 101 -7.72 -8.04 8.99
C PRO A 101 -6.66 -9.12 8.76
N ALA A 102 -6.43 -9.97 9.77
CA ALA A 102 -5.64 -11.18 9.64
C ALA A 102 -6.34 -12.17 8.66
N SER A 103 -5.62 -12.71 7.68
CA SER A 103 -6.13 -13.71 6.72
C SER A 103 -5.94 -15.14 7.26
N LYS A 104 -6.99 -15.72 7.87
CA LYS A 104 -7.00 -17.10 8.40
C LYS A 104 -6.18 -18.07 7.54
N GLY A 105 -4.98 -18.42 7.99
CA GLY A 105 -4.05 -19.36 7.35
C GLY A 105 -2.70 -18.77 6.90
N GLU A 106 -2.68 -17.52 6.39
CA GLU A 106 -1.48 -16.77 5.97
C GLU A 106 -1.05 -15.73 7.04
N ASP A 107 -1.60 -15.87 8.26
CA ASP A 107 -1.67 -14.81 9.28
C ASP A 107 -0.31 -14.32 9.78
N GLU A 108 0.68 -15.21 9.97
CA GLU A 108 1.95 -14.84 10.57
C GLU A 108 2.77 -13.91 9.68
N GLN A 109 2.87 -14.21 8.37
CA GLN A 109 3.66 -13.38 7.46
C GLN A 109 3.05 -11.98 7.31
N LEU A 110 1.72 -11.87 7.18
CA LEU A 110 1.07 -10.58 7.03
C LEU A 110 1.22 -9.73 8.30
N ASP A 111 1.13 -10.36 9.48
CA ASP A 111 1.32 -9.67 10.76
C ASP A 111 2.77 -9.19 10.94
N GLU A 112 3.77 -10.02 10.61
CA GLU A 112 5.18 -9.63 10.64
C GLU A 112 5.47 -8.47 9.68
N GLU A 113 4.99 -8.56 8.43
CA GLU A 113 5.14 -7.50 7.44
C GLU A 113 4.49 -6.20 7.92
N ARG A 114 3.26 -6.28 8.47
CA ARG A 114 2.57 -5.12 9.04
C ARG A 114 3.40 -4.47 10.13
N ASP A 115 3.91 -5.26 11.07
CA ASP A 115 4.66 -4.74 12.22
C ASP A 115 5.99 -4.10 11.80
N LEU A 116 6.65 -4.63 10.76
CA LEU A 116 7.80 -3.98 10.13
C LEU A 116 7.44 -2.63 9.50
N ILE A 117 6.33 -2.56 8.77
CA ILE A 117 5.86 -1.32 8.15
C ILE A 117 5.49 -0.27 9.20
N ILE A 118 4.84 -0.67 10.30
CA ILE A 118 4.54 0.23 11.43
C ILE A 118 5.84 0.82 12.00
N LYS A 119 6.83 -0.03 12.31
CA LYS A 119 8.12 0.42 12.86
C LYS A 119 8.85 1.39 11.94
N GLU A 120 8.80 1.16 10.63
CA GLU A 120 9.44 2.04 9.64
C GLU A 120 8.72 3.39 9.57
N ILE A 121 7.38 3.44 9.60
CA ILE A 121 6.63 4.71 9.63
C ILE A 121 6.96 5.50 10.91
N GLU A 122 6.97 4.86 12.08
CA GLU A 122 7.35 5.51 13.34
C GLU A 122 8.78 6.05 13.32
N LYS A 123 9.71 5.32 12.71
CA LYS A 123 11.09 5.76 12.51
C LYS A 123 11.15 7.01 11.62
N LEU A 124 10.41 7.06 10.52
CA LEU A 124 10.35 8.24 9.64
C LEU A 124 9.84 9.48 10.40
N VAL A 125 8.81 9.31 11.23
CA VAL A 125 8.27 10.40 12.06
C VAL A 125 9.33 10.90 13.05
N ARG A 126 10.00 9.99 13.77
CA ARG A 126 11.07 10.37 14.72
C ARG A 126 12.24 11.11 14.08
N LEU A 127 12.57 10.80 12.82
CA LEU A 127 13.65 11.46 12.08
C LEU A 127 13.25 12.81 11.48
N SER A 128 11.95 13.13 11.47
CA SER A 128 11.40 14.35 10.88
C SER A 128 11.02 15.41 11.93
N VAL A 129 11.09 15.05 13.22
CA VAL A 129 10.94 15.95 14.38
C VAL A 129 12.33 16.40 14.83
#